data_AF-A0A7L3FJ45-F1
#
_entry.id   AF-A0A7L3FJ45-F1
#
_cell.length_a   1.000
_cell.length_b   1.000
_cell.length_c   1.000
_cell.angle_alpha   90.00
_cell.angle_beta   90.00
_cell.angle_gamma   90.00
#
_symmetry.space_group_name_H-M   'P 1'
#
loop_
_entity.id
_entity.type
_entity.pdbx_description
1 polymer ?
#
loop_
_entity_poly.entity_id
_entity_poly.type
_entity_poly.pdbx_seq_one_letter_code
_entity_poly.pdbx_strand_id
1 'polypeptide(L)'
;GLWAQVRLVESGGGLQELRKSMKLTCHGSGFKFQSAAIWWYRQSASDKLEWVSLIGNNLGTTKNYATAVKDRATVSRDNSQSKSFLELRDL
;
A
#
# COMPACT_ATOMS: atom_id res chain seq x y z
N GLY A 1 -7.75 -16.04 26.76
CA GLY A 1 -7.87 -16.00 25.28
C GLY A 1 -6.52 -15.65 24.71
N LEU A 2 -6.07 -16.34 23.65
CA LEU A 2 -4.83 -16.00 22.97
C LEU A 2 -5.06 -14.79 22.06
N TRP A 3 -4.34 -13.70 22.30
CA TRP A 3 -4.27 -12.55 21.39
C TRP A 3 -3.16 -12.80 20.37
N ALA A 4 -3.45 -12.67 19.08
CA ALA A 4 -2.46 -12.79 18.01
C ALA A 4 -1.80 -11.43 17.73
N GLN A 5 -0.49 -11.42 17.48
CA GLN A 5 0.26 -10.22 17.10
C GLN A 5 0.02 -9.89 15.62
N VAL A 6 -0.37 -8.65 15.33
CA VAL A 6 -0.51 -8.14 13.95
C VAL A 6 0.86 -7.74 13.41
N ARG A 7 1.20 -8.16 12.19
CA ARG A 7 2.46 -7.79 11.52
C ARG A 7 2.23 -7.41 10.06
N LEU A 8 2.91 -6.34 9.65
CA LEU A 8 3.02 -5.87 8.27
C LEU A 8 4.50 -5.95 7.86
N VAL A 9 4.78 -6.59 6.72
CA VAL A 9 6.14 -6.67 6.16
C VAL A 9 6.13 -6.06 4.77
N GLU A 10 6.95 -5.03 4.59
CA GLU A 10 7.08 -4.27 3.35
C GLU A 10 8.37 -4.64 2.62
N SER A 11 8.33 -4.63 1.29
CA SER A 11 9.50 -4.93 0.44
C SER A 11 9.38 -4.22 -0.92
N GLY A 12 10.52 -4.02 -1.59
CA GLY A 12 10.60 -3.41 -2.93
C GLY A 12 10.98 -1.92 -2.97
N GLY A 13 11.37 -1.33 -1.84
CA GLY A 13 11.94 0.03 -1.80
C GLY A 13 13.40 0.07 -2.24
N GLY A 14 13.84 1.18 -2.84
CA GLY A 14 15.23 1.42 -3.26
C GLY A 14 15.38 2.70 -4.08
N LEU A 15 16.61 3.17 -4.27
CA LEU A 15 16.94 4.24 -5.22
C LEU A 15 16.68 3.73 -6.65
N GLN A 16 15.81 4.42 -7.37
CA GLN A 16 15.45 4.09 -8.74
C GLN A 16 15.77 5.29 -9.65
N GLU A 17 16.27 5.04 -10.86
CA GLU A 17 16.41 6.08 -11.87
C GLU A 17 15.05 6.73 -12.14
N LEU A 18 15.05 8.07 -12.22
CA LEU A 18 13.91 8.86 -12.67
C LEU A 18 13.34 8.23 -13.97
N ARG A 19 12.01 8.07 -14.05
CA ARG A 19 11.26 7.40 -15.14
C ARG A 19 11.10 5.87 -15.08
N LYS A 20 11.46 5.18 -13.99
CA LYS A 20 11.06 3.77 -13.77
C LYS A 20 9.91 3.66 -12.77
N SER A 21 9.03 2.71 -13.01
CA SER A 21 7.90 2.40 -12.13
C SER A 21 8.39 1.65 -10.88
N MET A 22 8.02 2.10 -9.69
CA MET A 22 8.30 1.42 -8.43
C MET A 22 7.09 0.62 -7.98
N LYS A 23 7.28 -0.64 -7.55
CA LYS A 23 6.22 -1.49 -6.99
C LYS A 23 6.53 -1.87 -5.55
N LEU A 24 5.70 -1.39 -4.64
CA LEU A 24 5.74 -1.76 -3.23
C LEU A 24 4.77 -2.91 -2.95
N THR A 25 5.17 -3.84 -2.09
CA THR A 25 4.33 -4.95 -1.64
C THR A 25 4.25 -4.95 -0.12
N CYS A 26 3.03 -5.08 0.40
CA CYS A 26 2.75 -5.24 1.83
C CYS A 26 2.02 -6.56 2.07
N HIS A 27 2.57 -7.41 2.93
CA HIS A 27 1.94 -8.67 3.36
C HIS A 27 1.36 -8.52 4.77
N GLY A 28 0.06 -8.77 4.92
CA GLY A 28 -0.66 -8.67 6.18
C GLY A 28 -0.92 -10.04 6.81
N SER A 29 -0.73 -10.15 8.13
CA SER A 29 -0.94 -11.38 8.90
C SER A 29 -1.52 -11.09 10.29
N GLY A 30 -2.20 -12.07 10.88
CA GLY A 30 -2.82 -11.95 12.22
C GLY A 30 -4.23 -11.34 12.24
N PHE A 31 -4.82 -11.09 11.06
CA PHE A 31 -6.18 -10.56 10.92
C PHE A 31 -6.82 -11.04 9.61
N LYS A 32 -8.14 -10.86 9.49
CA LYS A 32 -8.90 -11.17 8.27
C LYS A 32 -8.62 -10.11 7.20
N PHE A 33 -7.58 -10.34 6.39
CA PHE A 33 -7.08 -9.37 5.41
C PHE A 33 -8.18 -8.79 4.52
N GLN A 34 -9.05 -9.62 3.94
CA GLN A 34 -10.14 -9.20 3.04
C GLN A 34 -11.15 -8.21 3.67
N SER A 35 -11.24 -8.18 4.99
CA SER A 35 -12.13 -7.29 5.76
C SER A 35 -11.42 -6.01 6.21
N ALA A 36 -10.11 -5.90 6.01
CA ALA A 36 -9.34 -4.70 6.32
C ALA A 36 -9.26 -3.75 5.11
N ALA A 37 -9.36 -2.47 5.40
CA ALA A 37 -8.95 -1.40 4.49
C ALA A 37 -7.44 -1.17 4.65
N ILE A 38 -6.76 -0.80 3.55
CA ILE A 38 -5.30 -0.66 3.52
C ILE A 38 -4.97 0.72 2.99
N TRP A 39 -4.23 1.48 3.79
CA TRP A 39 -3.72 2.79 3.45
C TRP A 39 -2.23 2.71 3.15
N TRP A 40 -1.82 3.41 2.11
CA TRP A 40 -0.41 3.65 1.80
C TRP A 40 -0.05 5.08 2.18
N TYR A 41 1.07 5.22 2.87
CA TYR A 41 1.67 6.50 3.24
C TYR A 41 3.12 6.54 2.77
N ARG A 42 3.66 7.75 2.61
CA ARG A 42 5.09 8.00 2.44
C ARG A 42 5.54 9.05 3.44
N GLN A 43 6.79 9.00 3.84
CA GLN A 43 7.41 10.02 4.66
C GLN A 43 8.26 10.91 3.76
N SER A 44 8.02 12.23 3.78
CA SER A 44 8.86 13.19 3.08
C SER A 44 10.20 13.38 3.81
N ALA A 45 11.17 14.01 3.16
CA ALA A 45 12.44 14.41 3.79
C ALA A 45 12.27 15.37 4.99
N SER A 46 11.08 15.93 5.17
CA SER A 46 10.70 16.79 6.29
C SER A 46 9.94 16.05 7.39
N ASP A 47 10.04 14.72 7.45
CA ASP A 47 9.33 13.84 8.40
C ASP A 47 7.81 13.98 8.41
N LYS A 48 7.24 14.57 7.35
CA LYS A 48 5.80 14.67 7.20
C LYS A 48 5.29 13.36 6.62
N LEU A 49 4.36 12.73 7.33
CA LEU A 49 3.61 11.60 6.80
C LEU A 49 2.59 12.11 5.78
N GLU A 50 2.71 11.65 4.55
CA GLU A 50 1.84 12.01 3.43
C GLU A 50 1.03 10.79 3.00
N TRP A 51 -0.29 10.96 2.95
CA TRP A 51 -1.18 9.93 2.43
C TRP A 51 -1.02 9.78 0.91
N VAL A 52 -1.02 8.54 0.42
CA VAL A 52 -0.80 8.21 -1.00
C VAL A 52 -2.03 7.57 -1.62
N SER A 53 -2.55 6.51 -1.01
CA SER A 53 -3.73 5.81 -1.53
C SER A 53 -4.46 5.02 -0.45
N LEU A 54 -5.68 4.59 -0.79
CA LEU A 54 -6.52 3.71 0.00
C LEU A 54 -7.11 2.65 -0.92
N ILE A 55 -7.04 1.39 -0.52
CA ILE A 55 -7.89 0.32 -1.04
C ILE A 55 -8.81 -0.17 0.08
N GLY A 56 -10.12 -0.06 -0.15
CA GLY A 56 -11.13 -0.32 0.86
C GLY A 56 -11.18 -1.76 1.34
N ASN A 57 -11.94 -1.97 2.41
CA ASN A 57 -12.45 -3.28 2.76
C ASN A 57 -13.45 -3.77 1.69
N ASN A 58 -14.15 -4.89 1.90
CA ASN A 58 -15.04 -5.49 0.89
C ASN A 58 -14.30 -5.86 -0.39
N LEU A 59 -13.22 -6.63 -0.25
CA LEU A 59 -12.41 -7.13 -1.37
C LEU A 59 -11.67 -6.04 -2.19
N GLY A 60 -11.72 -4.77 -1.77
CA GLY A 60 -11.00 -3.67 -2.43
C GLY A 60 -11.76 -3.00 -3.58
N THR A 61 -13.09 -2.98 -3.51
CA THR A 61 -13.95 -2.33 -4.51
C THR A 61 -13.74 -0.82 -4.56
N THR A 62 -13.51 -0.17 -3.41
CA THR A 62 -13.21 1.26 -3.35
C THR A 62 -11.70 1.50 -3.44
N LYS A 63 -11.30 2.42 -4.33
CA LYS A 63 -9.91 2.89 -4.46
C LYS A 63 -9.88 4.40 -4.50
N ASN A 64 -9.06 5.00 -3.64
CA ASN A 64 -8.85 6.45 -3.59
C ASN A 64 -7.35 6.75 -3.65
N TYR A 65 -7.00 7.89 -4.24
CA TYR A 65 -5.62 8.33 -4.43
C TYR A 65 -5.47 9.79 -4.00
N ALA A 66 -4.32 10.13 -3.44
CA ALA A 66 -3.96 11.51 -3.19
C ALA A 66 -3.79 12.28 -4.50
N THR A 67 -4.18 13.55 -4.51
CA THR A 67 -4.13 14.41 -5.71
C THR A 67 -2.74 14.41 -6.36
N ALA A 68 -1.66 14.41 -5.58
CA ALA A 68 -0.28 14.44 -6.06
C ALA A 68 0.16 13.21 -6.89
N VAL A 69 -0.57 12.09 -6.77
CA VAL A 69 -0.21 10.82 -7.41
C VAL A 69 -1.38 10.20 -8.20
N LYS A 70 -2.50 10.91 -8.36
CA LYS A 70 -3.75 10.36 -8.90
C LYS A 70 -3.59 9.67 -10.26
N ASP A 71 -2.73 10.20 -11.13
CA ASP A 71 -2.50 9.66 -12.47
C ASP A 71 -1.26 8.74 -12.56
N ARG A 72 -0.54 8.59 -11.45
CA ARG A 72 0.74 7.88 -11.36
C ARG A 72 0.71 6.68 -10.42
N ALA A 73 -0.28 6.61 -9.52
CA ALA A 73 -0.44 5.54 -8.55
C ALA A 73 -1.49 4.53 -9.00
N THR A 74 -1.18 3.25 -8.83
CA THR A 74 -2.13 2.15 -8.98
C THR A 74 -2.09 1.28 -7.73
N VAL A 75 -3.22 1.17 -7.04
CA VAL A 75 -3.37 0.29 -5.86
C VAL A 75 -4.12 -0.99 -6.23
N SER A 76 -3.62 -2.12 -5.75
CA SER A 76 -4.25 -3.43 -5.91
C SER A 76 -4.03 -4.31 -4.68
N ARG A 77 -4.75 -5.44 -4.62
CA ARG A 77 -4.63 -6.42 -3.53
C ARG A 77 -4.95 -7.82 -4.04
N ASP A 78 -4.29 -8.80 -3.42
CA ASP A 78 -4.59 -10.22 -3.54
C ASP A 78 -5.01 -10.72 -2.15
N ASN A 79 -6.30 -11.02 -2.00
CA ASN A 79 -6.86 -11.48 -0.73
C ASN A 79 -6.45 -12.92 -0.40
N SER A 80 -6.20 -13.76 -1.40
CA SER A 80 -5.79 -15.16 -1.19
C SER A 80 -4.40 -15.23 -0.60
N GLN A 81 -3.51 -14.30 -1.00
CA GLN A 81 -2.15 -14.20 -0.49
C GLN A 81 -1.99 -13.19 0.65
N SER A 82 -3.07 -12.51 1.04
CA SER A 82 -3.03 -11.40 2.01
C SER A 82 -1.97 -10.34 1.66
N LYS A 83 -1.92 -9.92 0.40
CA LYS A 83 -0.96 -8.93 -0.12
C LYS A 83 -1.66 -7.70 -0.67
N SER A 84 -1.10 -6.52 -0.44
CA SER A 84 -1.44 -5.28 -1.14
C SER A 84 -0.24 -4.80 -1.94
N PHE A 85 -0.52 -4.15 -3.06
CA PHE A 85 0.49 -3.61 -3.94
C PHE A 85 0.18 -2.14 -4.23
N LEU A 86 1.22 -1.32 -4.24
CA LEU A 86 1.21 0.05 -4.71
C LEU A 86 2.25 0.18 -5.83
N GLU A 87 1.80 0.48 -7.03
CA GLU A 87 2.65 0.81 -8.17
C GLU A 87 2.66 2.32 -8.37
N LEU A 88 3.84 2.92 -8.45
CA LEU A 88 4.05 4.34 -8.71
C LEU A 88 4.83 4.47 -10.02
N ARG A 89 4.28 5.21 -10.98
CA ARG A 89 4.88 5.44 -12.30
C ARG A 89 5.45 6.85 -12.38
N ASP A 90 6.45 7.03 -13.23
CA ASP A 90 7.01 8.34 -13.57
C ASP A 90 7.25 9.22 -12.34
N LEU A 91 7.96 8.65 -11.36
CA LEU A 91 8.42 9.35 -10.16
C LEU A 91 9.49 10.38 -10.50
#